data_AF-A0A409VKP6-F1
#
_entry.id   AF-A0A409VKP6-F1
#
_cell.length_a   1.000
_cell.length_b   1.000
_cell.length_c   1.000
_cell.angle_alpha   90.00
_cell.angle_beta   90.00
_cell.angle_gamma   90.00
#
_symmetry.space_group_name_H-M   'P 1'
#
loop_
_entity.id
_entity.type
_entity.pdbx_description
1 polymer ?
#
loop_
_entity_poly.entity_id
_entity_poly.type
_entity_poly.pdbx_seq_one_letter_code
_entity_poly.pdbx_strand_id
1 'polypeptide(L)' 'MGHGPVKTDPAIERFNTMREEAYLHFRWTRRTVRTALWGFVLVPVSLFYISKTYNMRWDFSGRRKGEPLTIGASRSDEQD' A
#
# COMPACT_ATOMS: atom_id res chain seq x y z
N MET A 1 7.29 32.41 37.84
CA MET A 1 6.99 31.13 37.15
C MET A 1 8.21 30.82 36.30
N GLY A 2 9.23 30.15 36.84
CA GLY A 2 10.57 30.19 36.26
C GLY A 2 11.21 28.82 36.17
N HIS A 3 11.39 28.37 34.92
CA HIS A 3 12.07 27.14 34.49
C HIS A 3 11.25 25.85 34.69
N GLY A 4 10.54 25.44 33.65
CA GLY A 4 10.04 24.07 33.54
C GLY A 4 11.20 23.06 33.62
N PRO A 5 10.94 21.80 33.97
CA PRO A 5 11.98 20.80 34.26
C PRO A 5 12.89 20.48 33.06
N VAL A 6 12.52 20.89 31.84
CA VAL A 6 13.27 20.63 30.62
C VAL A 6 13.84 21.93 30.04
N LYS A 7 15.10 21.87 29.62
CA LYS A 7 15.72 22.96 28.85
C LYS A 7 15.18 22.89 27.42
N THR A 8 14.35 23.86 27.05
CA THR A 8 13.80 23.97 25.69
C THR A 8 14.89 24.45 24.73
N ASP A 9 15.25 23.61 23.76
CA ASP A 9 16.13 23.98 22.67
C ASP A 9 15.30 24.60 21.54
N PRO A 10 15.52 25.88 21.19
CA PRO A 10 14.76 26.53 20.12
C PRO A 10 14.90 25.82 18.76
N ALA A 11 15.98 25.08 18.51
CA ALA A 11 16.13 24.31 17.27
C ALA A 11 15.15 23.13 17.21
N ILE A 12 14.95 22.44 18.34
CA ILE A 12 14.03 21.30 18.44
C ILE A 12 12.58 21.78 18.31
N GLU A 13 12.22 22.87 18.99
CA GLU A 13 10.88 23.43 18.89
C GLU A 13 10.54 23.85 17.45
N ARG A 14 11.46 24.53 16.76
CA ARG A 14 11.24 24.94 15.36
C ARG A 14 11.13 23.75 14.41
N PHE A 15 11.89 22.68 14.65
CA PHE A 15 11.74 21.45 13.87
C PHE A 15 10.40 20.78 14.12
N ASN A 16 9.94 20.77 15.38
CA ASN A 16 8.63 20.24 15.73
C ASN A 16 7.52 21.03 15.02
N THR A 17 7.53 22.36 15.13
CA THR A 17 6.59 23.25 14.43
C THR A 17 6.62 23.02 12.92
N MET A 18 7.81 22.96 12.31
CA MET A 18 7.96 22.73 10.86
C MET A 18 7.33 21.40 10.41
N ARG A 19 7.44 20.34 11.21
CA ARG A 19 6.84 19.03 10.91
C ARG A 19 5.33 19.01 11.10
N GLU A 20 4.85 19.57 12.20
CA GLU A 20 3.43 19.61 12.53
C GLU A 20 2.64 20.51 11.58
N GLU A 21 3.21 21.65 11.19
CA GLU A 21 2.59 22.64 10.30
C GLU A 21 2.91 22.40 8.81
N ALA A 22 3.60 21.31 8.47
CA ALA A 22 4.02 21.02 7.09
C ALA A 22 2.86 21.04 6.07
N TYR A 23 1.65 20.67 6.51
CA TYR A 23 0.46 20.66 5.65
C TYR A 23 -0.03 22.07 5.28
N LEU A 24 0.18 23.08 6.13
CA LEU A 24 -0.21 24.47 5.88
C LEU A 24 0.59 25.08 4.73
N HIS A 25 1.85 24.68 4.61
CA HIS A 25 2.77 25.17 3.58
C HIS A 25 2.91 24.21 2.39
N PHE A 26 2.11 23.15 2.33
CA PHE A 26 2.16 22.17 1.26
C PHE A 26 1.72 22.77 -0.08
N ARG A 27 2.43 22.39 -1.15
CA ARG A 27 2.11 22.80 -2.53
C ARG A 27 2.18 21.61 -3.47
N TRP A 28 1.21 21.52 -4.37
CA TRP A 28 1.25 20.58 -5.48
C TRP A 28 2.30 21.01 -6.51
N THR A 29 3.38 20.26 -6.57
CA THR A 29 4.44 20.40 -7.56
C THR A 29 4.48 19.14 -8.40
N ARG A 30 5.11 19.19 -9.58
CA ARG A 30 5.26 18.00 -10.44
C ARG A 30 5.86 16.80 -9.70
N ARG A 31 6.79 17.06 -8.77
CA ARG A 31 7.41 16.00 -7.94
C ARG A 31 6.43 15.41 -6.94
N THR A 32 5.72 16.24 -6.16
CA THR A 32 4.80 15.76 -5.12
C THR A 32 3.59 15.05 -5.72
N VAL A 33 3.05 15.56 -6.83
CA VAL A 33 1.98 14.91 -7.59
C VAL A 33 2.42 13.54 -8.09
N ARG A 34 3.62 13.43 -8.67
CA ARG A 34 4.13 12.14 -9.14
C ARG A 34 4.25 11.13 -8.01
N THR A 35 4.80 11.53 -6.86
CA THR A 35 4.88 10.65 -5.68
C THR A 35 3.50 10.22 -5.21
N ALA A 36 2.53 11.14 -5.14
CA ALA A 36 1.17 10.83 -4.73
C ALA A 36 0.48 9.86 -5.71
N LEU A 37 0.62 10.05 -7.02
CA LEU A 37 0.04 9.17 -8.02
C LEU A 37 0.60 7.75 -7.94
N TRP A 38 1.92 7.61 -7.79
CA TRP A 38 2.53 6.28 -7.63
C TRP A 38 2.06 5.60 -6.35
N GLY A 39 2.13 6.29 -5.21
CA GLY A 39 1.85 5.70 -3.90
C GLY A 39 0.36 5.43 -3.66
N PHE A 40 -0.52 6.36 -4.01
CA PHE A 40 -1.95 6.28 -3.67
C PHE A 40 -2.84 5.76 -4.79
N VAL A 41 -2.38 5.76 -6.04
CA VAL A 41 -3.21 5.32 -7.17
C VAL A 41 -2.60 4.09 -7.82
N LEU A 42 -1.41 4.20 -8.41
CA LEU A 42 -0.86 3.14 -9.26
C LEU A 42 -0.59 1.85 -8.49
N VAL A 43 0.07 1.95 -7.33
CA VAL A 43 0.34 0.76 -6.49
C VAL A 43 -0.94 0.08 -6.00
N PRO A 44 -1.89 0.75 -5.32
CA PRO A 44 -3.08 0.05 -4.82
C PRO A 44 -3.99 -0.45 -5.95
N VAL A 45 -4.15 0.30 -7.06
CA VAL A 45 -4.97 -0.13 -8.19
C VAL A 45 -4.38 -1.36 -8.87
N SER A 46 -3.06 -1.37 -9.12
CA SER A 46 -2.39 -2.52 -9.73
C SER A 46 -2.48 -3.76 -8.83
N LEU A 47 -2.26 -3.60 -7.53
CA LEU A 47 -2.38 -4.69 -6.56
C LEU A 47 -3.81 -5.23 -6.51
N PHE A 48 -4.81 -4.35 -6.47
CA PHE A 48 -6.21 -4.75 -6.49
C PHE A 48 -6.58 -5.49 -7.78
N TYR A 49 -6.11 -5.00 -8.93
CA TYR A 49 -6.36 -5.64 -10.22
C TYR A 49 -5.75 -7.05 -10.29
N ILE A 50 -4.49 -7.20 -9.87
CA ILE A 50 -3.83 -8.52 -9.81
C ILE A 50 -4.57 -9.44 -8.82
N SER A 51 -4.87 -8.94 -7.62
CA SER A 51 -5.63 -9.71 -6.64
C SER A 51 -6.96 -10.19 -7.23
N LYS A 52 -7.75 -9.29 -7.84
CA LYS A 52 -9.04 -9.64 -8.43
C LYS A 52 -8.93 -10.68 -9.55
N THR A 53 -7.91 -10.57 -10.41
CA THR A 53 -7.75 -11.47 -11.57
C THR A 53 -7.25 -12.87 -11.21
N TYR A 54 -6.53 -13.01 -10.10
CA TYR A 54 -5.98 -14.28 -9.64
C TYR A 54 -6.70 -14.84 -8.41
N ASN A 55 -7.61 -14.08 -7.80
CA ASN A 55 -8.40 -14.52 -6.67
C ASN A 55 -9.21 -15.77 -7.04
N MET A 56 -9.05 -16.83 -6.24
CA MET A 56 -9.76 -18.11 -6.39
C MET A 56 -9.63 -18.73 -7.80
N ARG A 57 -8.55 -18.43 -8.51
CA ARG A 57 -8.32 -18.99 -9.84
C ARG A 57 -7.54 -20.31 -9.78
N TRP A 58 -6.73 -20.48 -8.75
CA TRP A 58 -5.81 -21.61 -8.60
C TRP A 58 -6.10 -22.38 -7.32
N ASP A 59 -6.07 -23.71 -7.43
CA ASP A 59 -6.18 -24.62 -6.30
C ASP A 59 -5.06 -25.67 -6.41
N PHE A 60 -4.09 -25.57 -5.49
CA PHE A 60 -2.94 -26.47 -5.42
C PHE A 60 -3.14 -27.60 -4.43
N SER A 61 -4.26 -27.63 -3.71
CA SER A 61 -4.49 -28.59 -2.64
C SER A 61 -4.61 -30.01 -3.23
N GLY A 62 -3.67 -30.89 -2.89
CA GLY A 62 -3.72 -32.31 -3.24
C GLY A 62 -3.54 -32.66 -4.73
N ARG A 63 -3.16 -31.69 -5.58
CA ARG A 63 -3.00 -31.88 -7.05
C ARG A 63 -1.79 -32.74 -7.39
N ARG A 64 -1.94 -33.68 -8.34
CA ARG A 64 -0.87 -34.56 -8.84
C ARG A 64 -0.22 -34.01 -10.12
N LYS A 65 0.93 -34.59 -10.49
CA LYS A 65 1.64 -34.22 -11.72
C LYS A 65 0.77 -34.50 -12.95
N GLY A 66 0.50 -33.45 -13.73
CA GLY A 66 -0.30 -33.53 -14.96
C GLY A 66 -1.76 -33.11 -14.78
N GLU A 67 -2.23 -32.94 -13.54
CA GLU A 67 -3.58 -32.44 -13.26
C GLU A 67 -3.64 -30.91 -13.41
N PRO A 68 -4.78 -30.36 -13.89
CA PRO A 68 -4.94 -28.92 -14.02
C PRO A 68 -5.03 -28.25 -12.64
N LEU A 69 -4.33 -27.13 -12.50
CA LEU A 69 -4.28 -26.31 -11.28
C LEU A 69 -5.39 -25.25 -11.23
N THR A 70 -6.09 -25.05 -12.34
CA THR A 70 -7.18 -24.08 -12.44
C THR A 70 -8.47 -24.71 -11.94
N ILE A 71 -9.20 -23.98 -11.09
CA ILE A 71 -10.45 -24.47 -10.49
C ILE A 71 -11.53 -24.75 -11.55
N GLY A 72 -11.50 -24.06 -12.69
CA GLY A 72 -12.45 -24.30 -13.77
C GLY A 72 -12.27 -25.65 -14.46
N ALA A 73 -11.03 -26.07 -14.69
CA ALA A 73 -10.73 -27.31 -15.38
C ALA A 73 -10.94 -28.54 -14.48
N SER A 74 -10.74 -28.42 -13.17
CA SER A 74 -11.04 -29.51 -12.25
C SER A 74 -12.54 -29.83 -12.14
N ARG A 75 -13.41 -28.85 -12.36
CA ARG A 75 -14.87 -29.05 -12.29
C ARG A 75 -15.46 -29.77 -13.50
N SER A 76 -14.83 -29.68 -14.67
CA SER A 76 -15.28 -30.40 -15.86
C SER A 76 -14.99 -31.90 -15.74
N ASP A 77 -13.82 -32.26 -15.21
CA ASP A 77 -13.40 -33.65 -15.07
C ASP A 77 -14.26 -34.45 -14.07
N GLU A 78 -14.97 -33.78 -13.14
CA GLU A 78 -15.84 -34.43 -12.14
C GLU A 78 -17.29 -34.64 -12.64
N GLN A 79 -17.67 -34.04 -13.77
CA GLN A 79 -19.02 -34.16 -14.35
C GLN A 79 -19.15 -35.22 -15.45
N ASP A 80 -18.02 -35.73 -15.96
CA ASP A 80 -17.92 -36.79 -16.98
C ASP A 80 -17.73 -38.18 -16.33
#